data_AF-A0A1W5D7D7-F1
#
_entry.id   AF-A0A1W5D7D7-F1
#
_cell.length_a   1.000
_cell.length_b   1.000
_cell.length_c   1.000
_cell.angle_alpha   90.00
_cell.angle_beta   90.00
_cell.angle_gamma   90.00
#
_symmetry.space_group_name_H-M   'P 1'
#
loop_
_entity.id
_entity.type
_entity.pdbx_description
1 polymer ?
#
loop_
_entity_poly.entity_id
_entity_poly.type
_entity_poly.pdbx_seq_one_letter_code
_entity_poly.pdbx_strand_id
1 'polypeptide(L)' 'MGLLKTVFEVNLQLFLKDRKSTSRSLLYFVIRDFLGTTPLQNLRNTLMQDMGRIWAGLSKPPGLEKSNSEKVIETPAEIL' A
#
# COMPACT_ATOMS: atom_id res chain seq x y z
N MET A 1 12.58 2.40 -0.63
CA MET A 1 11.22 2.46 -0.05
C MET A 1 10.86 3.77 0.67
N GLY A 2 11.63 4.88 0.51
CA GLY A 2 11.31 6.17 1.15
C GLY A 2 10.19 6.94 0.43
N LEU A 3 10.22 6.96 -0.91
CA LEU A 3 9.24 7.72 -1.70
C LEU A 3 7.80 7.25 -1.47
N LEU A 4 7.57 5.94 -1.54
CA LEU A 4 6.23 5.37 -1.37
C LEU A 4 5.68 5.61 0.05
N LYS A 5 6.56 5.61 1.06
CA LYS A 5 6.22 6.02 2.43
C LYS A 5 5.73 7.47 2.46
N THR A 6 6.50 8.40 1.90
CA THR A 6 6.14 9.82 1.85
C THR A 6 4.84 10.07 1.10
N VAL A 7 4.65 9.39 -0.04
CA VAL A 7 3.41 9.46 -0.82
C VAL A 7 2.21 9.03 0.04
N PHE A 8 2.32 7.91 0.76
CA PHE A 8 1.25 7.50 1.67
C PHE A 8 1.02 8.49 2.81
N GLU A 9 2.06 8.97 3.48
CA GLU A 9 1.89 9.92 4.59
C GLU A 9 1.14 11.18 4.15
N VAL A 10 1.53 11.75 3.00
CA VAL A 10 0.86 12.94 2.44
C VAL A 10 -0.57 12.60 2.00
N ASN A 11 -0.78 11.46 1.33
CA ASN A 11 -2.12 11.03 0.90
C ASN A 11 -3.07 10.86 2.11
N LEU A 12 -2.59 10.21 3.18
CA LEU A 12 -3.36 10.05 4.40
C LEU A 12 -3.70 11.42 5.03
N GLN A 13 -2.76 12.37 5.07
CA GLN A 13 -3.00 13.70 5.63
C GLN A 13 -4.01 14.54 4.83
N LEU A 14 -4.02 14.39 3.51
CA LEU A 14 -4.90 15.15 2.62
C LEU A 14 -6.33 14.62 2.61
N PHE A 15 -6.51 13.29 2.56
CA PHE A 15 -7.80 12.69 2.21
C PHE A 15 -8.52 11.96 3.35
N LEU A 16 -7.90 11.79 4.53
CA LEU A 16 -8.57 11.17 5.69
C LEU A 16 -9.23 12.14 6.67
N LYS A 17 -9.17 13.45 6.42
CA LYS A 17 -9.86 14.44 7.27
C LYS A 17 -11.38 14.31 7.21
N ASP A 18 -11.93 13.82 6.09
CA ASP A 18 -13.36 13.69 5.87
C ASP A 18 -13.82 12.23 6.01
N ARG A 19 -14.05 11.80 7.26
CA ARG A 19 -14.37 10.39 7.61
C ARG A 19 -15.64 9.83 6.97
N LYS A 20 -16.44 10.66 6.28
CA LYS A 20 -17.68 10.23 5.61
C LYS A 20 -17.44 9.54 4.26
N SER A 21 -16.27 9.70 3.65
CA SER A 21 -15.91 9.00 2.41
C SER A 21 -14.42 8.69 2.38
N THR A 22 -14.00 7.60 3.04
CA THR A 22 -12.66 7.05 2.84
C THR A 22 -12.62 6.36 1.48
N SER A 23 -12.13 7.05 0.46
CA SER A 23 -11.86 6.45 -0.86
C SER A 23 -10.70 5.45 -0.74
N ARG A 24 -10.92 4.21 -1.22
CA ARG A 24 -9.84 3.24 -1.33
C ARG A 24 -8.95 3.59 -2.52
N SER A 25 -7.64 3.52 -2.32
CA SER A 25 -6.66 3.66 -3.39
C SER A 25 -6.22 2.28 -3.86
N LEU A 26 -6.37 2.01 -5.15
CA LEU A 26 -5.85 0.80 -5.78
C LEU A 26 -4.37 1.00 -6.10
N LEU A 27 -3.51 0.12 -5.58
CA LEU A 27 -2.10 0.08 -5.96
C LEU A 27 -1.90 -0.97 -7.04
N TYR A 28 -1.48 -0.50 -8.21
CA TYR A 28 -1.22 -1.36 -9.35
C TYR A 28 0.28 -1.44 -9.60
N PHE A 29 0.87 -2.60 -9.31
CA PHE A 29 2.30 -2.85 -9.53
C PHE A 29 2.51 -3.51 -10.88
N VAL A 30 3.33 -2.91 -11.72
CA VAL A 30 3.75 -3.49 -13.00
C VAL A 30 5.20 -3.96 -12.86
N ILE A 31 5.40 -5.27 -12.93
CA ILE A 31 6.74 -5.86 -12.95
C ILE A 31 7.24 -5.83 -14.40
N ARG A 32 8.28 -5.05 -14.65
CA ARG A 32 8.91 -4.92 -15.97
C ARG A 32 10.02 -5.96 -16.10
N ASP A 33 10.31 -6.35 -17.35
CA ASP A 33 11.45 -7.22 -17.72
C ASP A 33 11.48 -8.56 -16.95
N PHE A 34 10.31 -9.20 -16.84
CA PHE A 34 10.16 -10.48 -16.14
C PHE A 34 10.74 -11.64 -16.94
N LEU A 35 11.90 -12.14 -16.51
CA LEU A 35 12.63 -13.26 -17.16
C LEU A 35 12.12 -14.66 -16.79
N GLY A 36 11.16 -14.77 -15.86
CA GLY A 36 10.56 -16.06 -15.47
C GLY A 36 11.40 -16.93 -14.52
N THR A 37 12.62 -16.53 -14.15
CA THR A 37 13.49 -17.29 -13.25
C THR A 37 13.01 -17.29 -11.80
N THR A 38 12.37 -16.21 -11.37
CA THR A 38 11.72 -16.09 -10.06
C THR A 38 10.22 -16.21 -10.26
N PRO A 39 9.51 -17.15 -9.59
CA PRO A 39 8.06 -17.23 -9.70
C PRO A 39 7.39 -15.90 -9.33
N LEU A 40 6.41 -15.48 -10.13
CA LEU A 40 5.67 -14.23 -9.93
C LEU A 40 5.04 -14.17 -8.52
N GLN A 41 4.61 -15.32 -7.99
CA GLN A 41 4.09 -15.44 -6.62
C GLN A 41 5.10 -15.01 -5.55
N ASN A 42 6.39 -15.30 -5.74
CA ASN A 42 7.41 -14.89 -4.78
C ASN A 42 7.63 -13.38 -4.82
N LEU A 43 7.64 -12.79 -6.02
CA LEU A 43 7.71 -11.33 -6.21
C LEU A 43 6.50 -10.63 -5.58
N ARG A 44 5.30 -11.19 -5.78
CA ARG A 44 4.07 -10.75 -5.12
C ARG A 44 4.21 -10.78 -3.60
N ASN A 45 4.68 -11.89 -3.04
CA ASN A 45 4.84 -12.03 -1.58
C ASN A 45 5.83 -11.00 -1.03
N THR A 46 6.95 -10.75 -1.73
CA THR A 46 7.91 -9.71 -1.36
C THR A 46 7.27 -8.32 -1.38
N LEU A 47 6.53 -7.97 -2.43
CA LEU A 47 5.82 -6.69 -2.52
C LEU A 47 4.79 -6.52 -1.40
N MET A 48 4.00 -7.55 -1.10
CA MET A 48 3.02 -7.52 0.00
C MET A 48 3.69 -7.34 1.37
N GLN A 49 4.81 -8.03 1.61
CA GLN A 49 5.56 -7.90 2.86
C GLN A 49 6.19 -6.51 3.01
N ASP A 50 6.76 -5.98 1.92
CA ASP A 50 7.29 -4.62 1.89
C ASP A 50 6.18 -3.59 2.13
N MET A 51 4.98 -3.82 1.60
CA MET A 51 3.82 -2.96 1.84
C MET A 51 3.36 -2.97 3.27
N GLY A 52 3.31 -4.14 3.91
CA GLY A 52 3.05 -4.25 5.34
C GLY A 52 4.08 -3.49 6.17
N ARG A 53 5.37 -3.61 5.83
CA ARG A 53 6.46 -2.88 6.52
C ARG A 53 6.34 -1.36 6.34
N ILE A 54 6.05 -0.88 5.13
CA ILE A 54 5.84 0.55 4.88
C ILE A 54 4.64 1.07 5.69
N TRP A 55 3.49 0.38 5.64
CA TRP A 55 2.28 0.76 6.37
C TRP A 55 2.49 0.83 7.89
N ALA A 56 3.20 -0.15 8.45
CA ALA A 56 3.55 -0.17 9.87
C ALA A 56 4.46 1.01 10.26
N GLY A 57 5.35 1.42 9.36
CA GLY A 57 6.29 2.53 9.58
C GLY A 57 5.75 3.93 9.25
N LEU A 58 4.48 4.08 8.82
CA LEU A 58 3.86 5.38 8.55
C LEU A 58 3.56 6.13 9.84
N SER A 59 3.82 7.44 9.84
CA SER A 59 3.35 8.35 10.90
C SER A 59 1.88 8.66 10.68
N LYS A 60 1.00 7.85 11.27
CA LYS A 60 -0.46 7.99 11.08
C LYS A 60 -0.98 9.21 11.86
N PRO A 61 -1.94 9.98 11.30
CA PRO A 61 -2.54 11.09 12.04
C PRO A 61 -3.42 10.59 13.21
N PRO A 62 -3.68 11.45 14.22
CA PRO A 62 -4.43 11.07 15.42
C PRO A 62 -5.80 10.47 15.10
N GLY A 63 -6.09 9.31 15.71
CA GLY A 63 -7.35 8.57 15.51
C GLY A 63 -7.31 7.51 14.41
N LEU A 64 -6.18 7.34 13.72
CA LEU A 64 -5.95 6.29 12.72
C LEU A 64 -4.85 5.30 13.10
N GLU A 65 -4.34 5.38 14.33
CA GLU A 65 -3.30 4.50 14.90
C GLU A 65 -3.59 3.00 14.70
N LYS A 66 -4.89 2.61 14.77
CA LYS A 66 -5.36 1.22 14.63
C LYS A 66 -5.98 0.93 13.26
N SER A 67 -5.83 1.80 12.27
CA SER A 67 -6.40 1.58 10.94
C SER A 67 -5.71 0.44 10.20
N ASN A 68 -6.51 -0.50 9.70
CA ASN A 68 -6.02 -1.61 8.90
C ASN A 68 -5.74 -1.14 7.47
N SER A 69 -4.63 -1.57 6.88
CA SER A 69 -4.24 -1.18 5.51
C SER A 69 -5.32 -1.51 4.48
N GLU A 70 -6.03 -2.64 4.64
CA GLU A 70 -7.16 -3.05 3.77
C GLU A 70 -8.32 -2.06 3.68
N LYS A 71 -8.51 -1.19 4.68
CA LYS A 71 -9.55 -0.15 4.60
C LYS A 71 -9.18 1.00 3.67
N VAL A 72 -7.89 1.15 3.37
CA VAL A 72 -7.33 2.32 2.66
C VAL A 72 -6.70 1.92 1.33
N ILE A 73 -6.07 0.76 1.29
CA ILE A 73 -5.34 0.22 0.15
C ILE A 73 -6.03 -1.06 -0.29
N GLU A 74 -6.42 -1.10 -1.54
CA GLU A 74 -6.91 -2.31 -2.19
C GLU A 74 -5.78 -2.92 -3.02
N THR A 75 -5.42 -4.17 -2.72
CA THR A 75 -4.48 -4.96 -3.52
C THR A 75 -5.24 -6.14 -4.11
N PRO A 76 -5.59 -6.14 -5.40
CA PRO A 76 -6.36 -7.23 -5.98
C PRO A 76 -5.59 -8.54 -5.89
N ALA A 77 -6.32 -9.60 -5.53
CA ALA A 77 -5.77 -10.95 -5.43
C ALA A 77 -5.25 -11.48 -6.77
N GLU A 78 -5.76 -10.95 -7.89
CA GLU A 78 -5.67 -11.58 -9.21
C GLU A 78 -4.87 -10.80 -10.25
N ILE A 79 -4.34 -9.60 -9.96
CA ILE A 79 -3.69 -8.80 -10.99
C ILE A 79 -2.20 -8.56 -10.67
N LEU A 80 -1.39 -9.50 -11.17
CA LEU A 80 -0.01 -9.33 -11.62
C LEU A 80 0.13 -10.05 -12.95
#